data_AF-Q5M8G0-F1
#
_entry.id   AF-Q5M8G0-F1
#
_cell.length_a   1.000
_cell.length_b   1.000
_cell.length_c   1.000
_cell.angle_alpha   90.00
_cell.angle_beta   90.00
_cell.angle_gamma   90.00
#
_symmetry.space_group_name_H-M   'P 1'
#
loop_
_entity.id
_entity.type
_entity.pdbx_description
1 polymer ?
#
loop_
_entity_poly.entity_id
_entity_poly.type
_entity_poly.pdbx_seq_one_letter_code
_entity_poly.pdbx_strand_id
1 'polypeptide(L)'
;MKIFVLLMITAAFAAHSWALDRCSVVRAIRNGGVIGIKGYTLGDYVCLAYQASRYDTSLNRSPTEYGIFQINSYWWCNDGRTVGRKNLCGMSCTNLLNSYIDDDVRCLKRIVRDPNGLGAWSVWTRYCKGRDLSSYTDFC
;
A
#
# COMPACT_ATOMS: atom_id res chain seq x y z
N MET A 1 31.04 -50.16 14.34
CA MET A 1 30.94 -48.90 13.59
C MET A 1 29.46 -48.60 13.39
N LYS A 2 28.90 -47.61 14.09
CA LYS A 2 27.50 -47.19 13.92
C LYS A 2 27.51 -45.68 13.72
N ILE A 3 27.38 -45.25 12.47
CA ILE A 3 27.29 -43.83 12.09
C ILE A 3 25.84 -43.41 12.35
N PHE A 4 25.64 -42.55 13.36
CA PHE A 4 24.36 -41.87 13.55
C PHE A 4 24.29 -40.72 12.54
N VAL A 5 23.51 -40.90 11.48
CA VAL A 5 23.19 -39.84 10.52
C VAL A 5 22.18 -38.90 11.17
N LEU A 6 22.62 -37.70 11.54
CA LEU A 6 21.76 -36.63 12.04
C LEU A 6 21.01 -36.01 10.85
N LEU A 7 19.73 -36.40 10.66
CA LEU A 7 18.81 -35.76 9.72
C LEU A 7 18.43 -34.37 10.27
N MET A 8 19.13 -33.33 9.80
CA MET A 8 18.73 -31.93 10.01
C MET A 8 17.50 -31.64 9.13
N ILE A 9 16.31 -31.82 9.69
CA ILE A 9 15.06 -31.36 9.07
C ILE A 9 15.04 -29.84 9.18
N THR A 10 15.44 -29.14 8.12
CA THR A 10 15.22 -27.70 8.01
C THR A 10 13.74 -27.45 7.72
N ALA A 11 12.96 -27.16 8.76
CA ALA A 11 11.62 -26.63 8.59
C ALA A 11 11.72 -25.24 7.94
N ALA A 12 11.37 -25.13 6.66
CA ALA A 12 11.19 -23.84 6.01
C ALA A 12 9.95 -23.17 6.62
N PHE A 13 10.14 -22.36 7.65
CA PHE A 13 9.12 -21.40 8.07
C PHE A 13 8.91 -20.45 6.89
N ALA A 14 7.75 -20.57 6.23
CA ALA A 14 7.28 -19.53 5.32
C ALA A 14 7.06 -18.28 6.17
N ALA A 15 8.06 -17.40 6.21
CA ALA A 15 7.92 -16.10 6.82
C ALA A 15 6.82 -15.37 6.04
N HIS A 16 5.67 -15.17 6.67
CA HIS A 16 4.60 -14.36 6.10
C HIS A 16 5.06 -12.90 6.12
N SER A 17 5.66 -12.46 5.02
CA SER A 17 5.99 -11.05 4.83
C SER A 17 4.71 -10.30 4.49
N TRP A 18 4.35 -9.34 5.34
CA TRP A 18 3.26 -8.40 5.07
C TRP A 18 3.66 -7.34 4.03
N ALA A 19 4.95 -7.24 3.68
CA ALA A 19 5.40 -6.44 2.56
C ALA A 19 5.22 -7.19 1.24
N LEU A 20 4.47 -6.58 0.32
CA LEU A 20 4.31 -7.09 -1.04
C LEU A 20 5.57 -6.86 -1.88
N ASP A 21 5.81 -7.73 -2.85
CA ASP A 21 6.79 -7.46 -3.89
C ASP A 21 6.32 -6.31 -4.79
N ARG A 22 7.27 -5.57 -5.35
CA ARG A 22 7.02 -4.40 -6.21
C ARG A 22 6.12 -4.73 -7.41
N CYS A 23 6.29 -5.89 -8.04
CA CYS A 23 5.51 -6.25 -9.22
C CYS A 23 4.06 -6.61 -8.88
N SER A 24 3.80 -7.15 -7.69
CA SER A 24 2.43 -7.31 -7.19
C SER A 24 1.73 -5.97 -6.99
N VAL A 25 2.44 -4.96 -6.45
CA VAL A 25 1.91 -3.59 -6.35
C VAL A 25 1.66 -3.00 -7.75
N VAL A 26 2.61 -3.14 -8.68
CA VAL A 26 2.43 -2.71 -10.08
C VAL A 26 1.18 -3.33 -10.71
N ARG A 27 0.97 -4.64 -10.53
CA ARG A 27 -0.18 -5.36 -11.07
C ARG A 27 -1.50 -4.83 -10.49
N ALA A 28 -1.56 -4.63 -9.18
CA ALA A 28 -2.74 -4.08 -8.52
C ALA A 28 -3.08 -2.66 -9.02
N ILE A 29 -2.07 -1.79 -9.18
CA ILE A 29 -2.27 -0.44 -9.71
C ILE A 29 -2.77 -0.45 -11.17
N ARG A 30 -2.20 -1.31 -12.02
CA ARG A 30 -2.65 -1.48 -13.41
C ARG A 30 -4.12 -1.93 -13.46
N ASN A 31 -4.50 -2.90 -12.63
CA ASN A 31 -5.85 -3.44 -12.57
C ASN A 31 -6.87 -2.47 -11.94
N GLY A 32 -6.44 -1.62 -11.01
CA GLY A 32 -7.33 -0.69 -10.29
C GLY A 32 -7.81 0.51 -11.12
N GLY A 33 -7.25 0.73 -12.31
CA GLY A 33 -7.65 1.80 -13.22
C GLY A 33 -7.50 3.20 -12.63
N VAL A 34 -6.42 3.42 -11.86
CA VAL A 34 -6.06 4.74 -11.31
C VAL A 34 -5.13 5.52 -12.24
N ILE A 35 -4.40 4.83 -13.11
CA ILE A 35 -3.42 5.42 -14.05
C ILE A 35 -4.11 6.46 -14.93
N GLY A 36 -3.47 7.63 -15.06
CA GLY A 36 -3.96 8.75 -15.87
C GLY A 36 -4.92 9.70 -15.14
N ILE A 37 -5.44 9.35 -13.95
CA ILE A 37 -6.24 10.30 -13.16
C ILE A 37 -5.38 11.52 -12.84
N LYS A 38 -5.84 12.71 -13.26
CA LYS A 38 -5.09 13.98 -13.12
C LYS A 38 -3.67 13.93 -13.71
N GLY A 39 -3.42 13.05 -14.68
CA GLY A 39 -2.13 12.88 -15.33
C GLY A 39 -1.09 12.07 -14.52
N TYR A 40 -1.47 11.42 -13.42
CA TYR A 40 -0.56 10.60 -12.64
C TYR A 40 -0.20 9.29 -13.36
N THR A 41 1.07 8.92 -13.29
CA THR A 41 1.63 7.73 -13.95
C THR A 41 1.54 6.50 -13.04
N LEU A 42 1.79 5.31 -13.59
CA LEU A 42 1.96 4.09 -12.80
C LEU A 42 3.05 4.25 -11.73
N GLY A 43 4.17 4.88 -12.08
CA GLY A 43 5.29 5.13 -11.17
C GLY A 43 4.92 6.00 -9.97
N ASP A 44 4.02 6.97 -10.14
CA ASP A 44 3.54 7.82 -9.04
C ASP A 44 2.90 7.00 -7.91
N TYR A 45 2.01 6.07 -8.28
CA TYR A 45 1.29 5.24 -7.31
C TYR A 45 2.21 4.20 -6.65
N VAL A 46 3.11 3.59 -7.41
CA VAL A 46 4.06 2.60 -6.88
C VAL A 46 5.10 3.29 -5.98
N CYS A 47 5.57 4.49 -6.36
CA CYS A 47 6.42 5.31 -5.50
C CYS A 47 5.70 5.71 -4.20
N LEU A 48 4.43 6.13 -4.28
CA LEU A 48 3.64 6.43 -3.08
C LEU A 48 3.60 5.22 -2.12
N ALA A 49 3.22 4.04 -2.61
CA ALA A 49 3.17 2.82 -1.78
C ALA A 49 4.52 2.54 -1.09
N TYR A 50 5.63 2.70 -1.83
CA TYR A 50 6.96 2.48 -1.27
C TYR A 50 7.34 3.53 -0.22
N GLN A 51 7.03 4.81 -0.46
CA GLN A 51 7.40 5.88 0.47
C GLN A 51 6.47 5.96 1.68
N ALA A 52 5.23 5.50 1.55
CA ALA A 52 4.27 5.44 2.64
C ALA A 52 4.56 4.29 3.62
N SER A 53 4.74 3.07 3.11
CA SER A 53 4.85 1.88 3.96
C SER A 53 5.98 0.91 3.59
N ARG A 54 6.78 1.20 2.57
CA ARG A 54 7.75 0.23 1.99
C ARG A 54 7.04 -1.06 1.52
N TYR A 55 5.83 -0.91 0.99
CA TYR A 55 4.94 -1.98 0.54
C TYR A 55 4.37 -2.88 1.66
N ASP A 56 4.61 -2.55 2.93
CA ASP A 56 3.99 -3.24 4.08
C ASP A 56 2.49 -2.94 4.13
N THR A 57 1.67 -3.98 3.96
CA THR A 57 0.21 -3.89 4.01
C THR A 57 -0.34 -4.02 5.42
N SER A 58 0.46 -4.49 6.38
CA SER A 58 0.06 -4.58 7.80
C SER A 58 0.33 -3.29 8.58
N LEU A 59 1.03 -2.32 7.96
CA LEU A 59 1.48 -1.13 8.65
C LEU A 59 0.30 -0.26 9.10
N ASN A 60 0.13 -0.15 10.42
CA ASN A 60 -0.80 0.75 11.06
C ASN A 60 -0.02 1.77 11.92
N ARG A 61 0.14 2.99 11.42
CA ARG A 61 0.75 4.06 12.20
C ARG A 61 -0.34 4.74 13.02
N SER A 62 -0.39 4.35 14.28
CA SER A 62 -1.24 4.96 15.29
C SER A 62 -1.02 6.49 15.33
N PRO A 63 -2.10 7.29 15.43
CA PRO A 63 -3.47 6.87 15.69
C PRO A 63 -4.33 6.53 14.46
N THR A 64 -3.98 7.00 13.27
CA THR A 64 -4.98 7.13 12.18
C THR A 64 -4.56 6.64 10.79
N GLU A 65 -3.35 6.13 10.57
CA GLU A 65 -2.89 5.76 9.22
C GLU A 65 -2.83 4.24 9.02
N TYR A 66 -3.40 3.77 7.91
CA TYR A 66 -3.63 2.34 7.66
C TYR A 66 -3.12 1.88 6.30
N GLY A 67 -2.50 0.70 6.29
CA GLY A 67 -2.24 -0.08 5.08
C GLY A 67 -1.14 0.47 4.19
N ILE A 68 -1.06 -0.07 2.98
CA ILE A 68 0.05 0.16 2.06
C ILE A 68 0.19 1.62 1.62
N PHE A 69 -0.92 2.35 1.54
CA PHE A 69 -0.94 3.77 1.18
C PHE A 69 -0.98 4.70 2.40
N GLN A 70 -1.01 4.17 3.62
CA GLN A 70 -1.19 4.97 4.84
C GLN A 70 -2.40 5.91 4.70
N ILE A 71 -3.58 5.31 4.59
CA ILE A 71 -4.86 6.01 4.41
C ILE A 71 -5.39 6.44 5.78
N ASN A 72 -5.73 7.72 5.89
CA ASN A 72 -6.14 8.34 7.16
C ASN A 72 -7.61 8.04 7.53
N SER A 73 -7.84 7.55 8.76
CA SER A 73 -9.17 7.19 9.29
C SER A 73 -10.09 8.37 9.61
N TYR A 74 -9.58 9.60 9.71
CA TYR A 74 -10.44 10.77 9.87
C TYR A 74 -11.29 11.00 8.61
N TRP A 75 -10.70 10.83 7.42
CA TRP A 75 -11.39 11.13 6.16
C TRP A 75 -11.96 9.89 5.48
N TRP A 76 -11.19 8.80 5.40
CA TRP A 76 -11.39 7.84 4.33
C TRP A 76 -12.04 6.53 4.76
N CYS A 77 -11.72 6.00 5.92
CA CYS A 77 -12.22 4.72 6.42
C CYS A 77 -12.75 4.82 7.84
N ASN A 78 -13.44 3.78 8.32
CA ASN A 78 -13.98 3.68 9.67
C ASN A 78 -13.11 2.75 10.54
N ASP A 79 -12.48 3.28 11.58
CA ASP A 79 -11.69 2.51 12.55
C ASP A 79 -12.41 2.29 13.90
N GLY A 80 -13.67 2.71 14.01
CA GLY A 80 -14.49 2.60 15.22
C GLY A 80 -14.11 3.55 16.36
N ARG A 81 -12.97 4.26 16.28
CA ARG A 81 -12.42 5.07 17.38
C ARG A 81 -12.19 6.53 17.04
N THR A 82 -12.03 6.88 15.76
CA THR A 82 -11.81 8.26 15.33
C THR A 82 -13.13 9.04 15.40
N VAL A 83 -13.14 10.04 16.28
CA VAL A 83 -14.29 10.93 16.52
C VAL A 83 -14.47 11.87 15.33
N GLY A 84 -15.70 12.02 14.84
CA GLY A 84 -16.03 12.95 13.75
C GLY A 84 -15.61 12.50 12.34
N ARG A 85 -15.14 11.26 12.19
CA ARG A 85 -14.69 10.68 10.92
C ARG A 85 -15.73 10.74 9.81
N LYS A 86 -15.27 10.86 8.56
CA LYS A 86 -16.13 10.99 7.37
C LYS A 86 -16.38 9.67 6.64
N ASN A 87 -15.45 8.73 6.69
CA ASN A 87 -15.53 7.43 6.02
C ASN A 87 -15.92 7.54 4.52
N LEU A 88 -15.25 8.41 3.77
CA LEU A 88 -15.59 8.72 2.38
C LEU A 88 -15.38 7.55 1.41
N CYS A 89 -14.61 6.53 1.77
CA CYS A 89 -14.49 5.27 1.01
C CYS A 89 -15.56 4.24 1.40
N GLY A 90 -16.34 4.48 2.46
CA GLY A 90 -17.43 3.59 2.87
C GLY A 90 -16.96 2.21 3.35
N MET A 91 -15.80 2.13 4.01
CA MET A 91 -15.15 0.86 4.37
C MET A 91 -14.57 0.86 5.79
N SER A 92 -14.31 -0.33 6.35
CA SER A 92 -13.55 -0.46 7.59
C SER A 92 -12.07 -0.21 7.33
N CYS A 93 -11.37 0.51 8.22
CA CYS A 93 -9.92 0.68 8.12
C CYS A 93 -9.16 -0.64 8.29
N THR A 94 -9.76 -1.64 8.95
CA THR A 94 -9.16 -2.98 9.06
C THR A 94 -9.09 -3.70 7.72
N ASN A 95 -9.93 -3.33 6.75
CA ASN A 95 -9.86 -3.93 5.42
C ASN A 95 -8.56 -3.53 4.71
N LEU A 96 -7.98 -2.37 5.04
CA LEU A 96 -6.69 -1.93 4.49
C LEU A 96 -5.47 -2.68 5.07
N LEU A 97 -5.69 -3.62 6.01
CA LEU A 97 -4.63 -4.34 6.72
C LEU A 97 -4.58 -5.81 6.30
N ASN A 98 -4.43 -6.07 5.00
CA ASN A 98 -4.40 -7.42 4.45
C ASN A 98 -3.51 -7.49 3.19
N SER A 99 -3.22 -8.69 2.66
CA SER A 99 -2.31 -8.87 1.52
C SER A 99 -2.95 -8.59 0.14
N TYR A 100 -4.27 -8.50 0.07
CA TYR A 100 -5.04 -8.12 -1.12
C TYR A 100 -5.34 -6.63 -1.06
N ILE A 101 -4.70 -5.85 -1.94
CA ILE A 101 -4.75 -4.38 -1.93
C ILE A 101 -5.77 -3.80 -2.92
N ASP A 102 -6.71 -4.60 -3.43
CA ASP A 102 -7.69 -4.12 -4.42
C ASP A 102 -8.66 -3.09 -3.82
N ASP A 103 -9.02 -3.23 -2.54
CA ASP A 103 -9.81 -2.26 -1.80
C ASP A 103 -9.00 -1.03 -1.39
N ASP A 104 -7.71 -1.19 -1.05
CA ASP A 104 -6.78 -0.06 -0.90
C ASP A 104 -6.72 0.79 -2.17
N VAL A 105 -6.53 0.16 -3.34
CA VAL A 105 -6.45 0.86 -4.64
C VAL A 105 -7.79 1.50 -5.00
N ARG A 106 -8.91 0.87 -4.64
CA ARG A 106 -10.25 1.47 -4.81
C ARG A 106 -10.41 2.73 -3.97
N CYS A 107 -9.98 2.72 -2.72
CA CYS A 107 -10.04 3.90 -1.86
C CYS A 107 -9.06 4.99 -2.35
N LEU A 108 -7.83 4.62 -2.71
CA LEU A 108 -6.86 5.51 -3.37
C LEU A 108 -7.46 6.21 -4.60
N LYS A 109 -8.16 5.46 -5.47
CA LYS A 109 -8.87 6.00 -6.65
C LYS A 109 -9.89 7.07 -6.29
N ARG A 110 -10.62 6.88 -5.18
CA ARG A 110 -11.55 7.89 -4.65
C ARG A 110 -10.80 9.12 -4.18
N ILE A 111 -9.70 8.95 -3.45
CA ILE A 111 -8.90 10.06 -2.90
C ILE A 111 -8.28 10.91 -4.01
N VAL A 112 -7.64 10.28 -5.01
CA VAL A 112 -6.90 11.04 -6.04
C VAL A 112 -7.79 11.83 -7.00
N ARG A 113 -9.11 11.60 -6.95
CA ARG A 113 -10.09 12.42 -7.67
C ARG A 113 -10.40 13.74 -6.96
N ASP A 114 -10.18 13.83 -5.65
CA ASP A 114 -10.36 15.07 -4.91
C ASP A 114 -9.35 16.14 -5.34
N PRO A 115 -9.61 17.43 -5.07
CA PRO A 115 -8.80 18.54 -5.55
C PRO A 115 -7.29 18.35 -5.36
N ASN A 116 -6.88 17.89 -4.16
CA ASN A 116 -5.47 17.69 -3.81
C ASN A 116 -4.77 16.54 -4.57
N GLY A 117 -5.51 15.57 -5.10
CA GLY A 117 -4.94 14.41 -5.79
C GLY A 117 -3.93 13.64 -4.93
N LEU A 118 -2.81 13.21 -5.53
CA LEU A 118 -1.69 12.61 -4.78
C LEU A 118 -0.97 13.61 -3.87
N GLY A 119 -1.21 14.91 -4.04
CA GLY A 119 -0.72 15.95 -3.13
C GLY A 119 -1.26 15.84 -1.70
N ALA A 120 -2.31 15.03 -1.47
CA ALA A 120 -2.76 14.68 -0.13
C ALA A 120 -1.71 13.90 0.69
N TRP A 121 -0.73 13.27 0.03
CA TRP A 121 0.39 12.58 0.69
C TRP A 121 1.65 13.44 0.68
N SER A 122 2.08 13.85 1.87
CA SER A 122 3.33 14.61 2.05
C SER A 122 4.56 13.81 1.59
N VAL A 123 4.56 12.48 1.79
CA VAL A 123 5.62 11.58 1.34
C VAL A 123 5.73 11.51 -0.18
N TRP A 124 4.61 11.46 -0.91
CA TRP A 124 4.62 11.50 -2.38
C TRP A 124 5.11 12.87 -2.88
N THR A 125 4.61 13.95 -2.27
CA THR A 125 5.03 15.31 -2.64
C THR A 125 6.53 15.52 -2.45
N ARG A 126 7.13 14.95 -1.40
CA ARG A 126 8.56 15.10 -1.09
C ARG A 126 9.46 14.19 -1.93
N TYR A 127 9.05 12.95 -2.13
CA TYR A 127 9.93 11.88 -2.64
C TYR A 127 9.57 11.35 -4.03
N CYS A 128 8.41 11.71 -4.59
CA CYS A 128 7.95 11.18 -5.88
C CYS A 128 7.64 12.29 -6.90
N LYS A 129 6.95 13.36 -6.48
CA LYS A 129 6.47 14.41 -7.38
C LYS A 129 7.60 15.01 -8.23
N GLY A 130 7.42 14.97 -9.55
CA GLY A 130 8.33 15.59 -10.53
C GLY A 130 9.69 14.89 -10.69
N ARG A 131 9.83 13.66 -10.21
CA ARG A 131 11.05 12.85 -10.35
C ARG A 131 10.88 11.80 -11.43
N ASP A 132 12.00 11.23 -11.87
CA ASP A 132 11.97 10.00 -12.66
C ASP A 132 11.58 8.82 -11.77
N LEU A 133 10.47 8.17 -12.11
CA LEU A 133 9.89 7.06 -11.37
C LEU A 133 9.94 5.73 -12.15
N SER A 134 10.67 5.67 -13.28
CA SER A 134 10.83 4.48 -14.11
C SER A 134 11.25 3.24 -13.31
N SER A 135 12.23 3.40 -12.43
CA SER A 135 12.75 2.32 -11.56
C SER A 135 11.69 1.67 -10.65
N TYR A 136 10.59 2.36 -10.33
CA TYR A 136 9.48 1.76 -9.57
C TYR A 136 8.67 0.76 -10.40
N THR A 137 8.74 0.84 -11.73
CA THR A 137 7.89 0.07 -12.65
C THR A 137 8.66 -0.85 -13.58
N ASP A 138 9.96 -0.62 -13.78
CA ASP A 138 10.77 -1.40 -14.71
C ASP A 138 10.74 -2.90 -14.41
N PHE A 139 10.74 -3.72 -15.47
CA PHE A 139 10.76 -5.19 -15.38
C PHE A 139 9.57 -5.81 -14.60
N CYS A 140 8.46 -5.07 -14.50
CA CYS A 140 7.12 -5.52 -14.17
C CYS A 140 6.16 -5.16 -15.33
#